data_AF-A0A4P2R1S6-F1
#
_entry.id   AF-A0A4P2R1S6-F1
#
_cell.length_a   1.000
_cell.length_b   1.000
_cell.length_c   1.000
_cell.angle_alpha   90.00
_cell.angle_beta   90.00
_cell.angle_gamma   90.00
#
_symmetry.space_group_name_H-M   'P 1'
#
loop_
_entity.id
_entity.type
_entity.pdbx_description
1 polymer ?
#
loop_
_entity_poly.entity_id
_entity_poly.type
_entity_poly.pdbx_seq_one_letter_code
_entity_poly.pdbx_strand_id
1 'polypeptide(L)'
;MHRSLLAQGLVLSLAPFGCSASPEIPEAYGKAIMNLNGEELVLDTGDDGKLPVPRFDDSWDVDCSIVNGETNLELVDRSKGRKGFYYLDLHLLGSERQDGDAAVVNMRMYVDDELFDGACPATLRTSQQGSHECTFAFAGCDLRLFDGAQDGTQARLERASFHLKWCFVP
;
A
#
# COMPACT_ATOMS: atom_id res chain seq x y z
N MET A 1 26.01 -51.00 -39.15
CA MET A 1 26.65 -50.08 -38.19
C MET A 1 25.56 -49.19 -37.61
N HIS A 2 25.54 -49.07 -36.29
CA HIS A 2 24.56 -48.33 -35.49
C HIS A 2 24.79 -46.81 -35.54
N ARG A 3 23.71 -46.05 -35.24
CA ARG A 3 23.67 -44.67 -34.68
C ARG A 3 23.94 -43.52 -35.66
N SER A 4 23.26 -42.37 -35.61
CA SER A 4 22.34 -41.78 -34.62
C SER A 4 21.34 -40.85 -35.34
N LEU A 5 20.06 -40.93 -34.99
CA LEU A 5 19.10 -39.87 -35.26
C LEU A 5 19.42 -38.70 -34.33
N LEU A 6 19.83 -37.57 -34.90
CA LEU A 6 19.92 -36.28 -34.22
C LEU A 6 18.50 -35.88 -33.82
N ALA A 7 18.14 -36.15 -32.57
CA ALA A 7 17.00 -35.53 -31.93
C ALA A 7 17.30 -34.03 -31.84
N GLN A 8 16.75 -33.24 -32.75
CA GLN A 8 16.67 -31.80 -32.59
C GLN A 8 15.74 -31.55 -31.40
N GLY A 9 16.33 -31.39 -30.23
CA GLY A 9 15.64 -30.91 -29.05
C GLY A 9 15.14 -29.51 -29.35
N LEU A 10 13.86 -29.40 -29.68
CA LEU A 10 13.13 -28.15 -29.66
C LEU A 10 13.14 -27.68 -28.20
N VAL A 11 14.11 -26.84 -27.85
CA VAL A 11 14.05 -26.08 -26.60
C VAL A 11 12.90 -25.10 -26.80
N LEU A 12 11.70 -25.51 -26.40
CA LEU A 12 10.61 -24.61 -26.11
C LEU A 12 11.09 -23.72 -24.96
N SER A 13 11.77 -22.63 -25.30
CA SER A 13 11.92 -21.50 -24.38
C SER A 13 10.52 -20.94 -24.19
N LEU A 14 9.79 -21.51 -23.24
CA LEU A 14 8.77 -20.78 -22.54
C LEU A 14 9.50 -19.66 -21.81
N ALA A 15 9.78 -18.57 -22.52
CA ALA A 15 9.99 -17.30 -21.84
C ALA A 15 8.70 -17.09 -21.05
N PRO A 16 8.74 -17.08 -19.70
CA PRO A 16 7.58 -16.64 -18.97
C PRO A 16 7.33 -15.22 -19.47
N PHE A 17 6.12 -15.00 -19.96
CA PHE A 17 5.62 -13.70 -20.34
C PHE A 17 6.09 -12.67 -19.33
N GLY A 18 6.70 -11.59 -19.81
CA GLY A 18 7.16 -10.49 -18.98
C GLY A 18 6.03 -10.00 -18.09
N CYS A 19 6.18 -10.20 -16.79
CA CYS A 19 5.42 -9.62 -15.72
C CYS A 19 6.44 -9.51 -14.59
N SER A 20 6.81 -8.30 -14.19
CA SER A 20 7.33 -8.02 -12.86
C SER A 20 7.15 -9.12 -11.82
N ALA A 21 8.24 -9.47 -11.15
CA ALA A 21 8.20 -10.31 -9.97
C ALA A 21 8.68 -9.49 -8.78
N SER A 22 7.88 -9.44 -7.71
CA SER A 22 8.49 -9.19 -6.40
C SER A 22 9.34 -10.41 -6.02
N PRO A 23 10.57 -10.21 -5.50
CA PRO A 23 11.44 -11.33 -5.14
C PRO A 23 10.97 -12.06 -3.87
N GLU A 24 10.13 -11.43 -3.04
CA GLU A 24 9.64 -11.98 -1.77
C GLU A 24 8.17 -11.60 -1.52
N ILE A 25 7.64 -11.98 -0.34
CA ILE A 25 6.26 -11.68 0.07
C ILE A 25 6.18 -10.18 0.43
N PRO A 26 5.21 -9.41 -0.12
CA PRO A 26 5.02 -8.01 0.26
C PRO A 26 4.85 -7.83 1.78
N GLU A 27 5.49 -6.79 2.32
CA GLU A 27 5.43 -6.44 3.74
C GLU A 27 5.14 -4.95 3.91
N ALA A 28 4.38 -4.62 4.95
CA ALA A 28 4.17 -3.27 5.42
C ALA A 28 4.63 -3.12 6.88
N TYR A 29 5.17 -1.96 7.19
CA TYR A 29 5.61 -1.54 8.51
C TYR A 29 5.07 -0.14 8.69
N GLY A 30 4.25 0.12 9.70
CA GLY A 30 3.88 1.50 9.94
C GLY A 30 2.68 1.72 10.82
N LYS A 31 2.33 2.99 10.89
CA LYS A 31 1.28 3.49 11.76
C LYS A 31 0.57 4.66 11.10
N ALA A 32 -0.74 4.66 11.24
CA ALA A 32 -1.60 5.77 10.89
C ALA A 32 -2.46 6.16 12.09
N ILE A 33 -2.60 7.46 12.31
CA ILE A 33 -3.43 8.04 13.35
C ILE A 33 -4.42 8.98 12.70
N MET A 34 -5.70 8.78 13.00
CA MET A 34 -6.76 9.68 12.56
C MET A 34 -7.56 10.18 13.75
N ASN A 35 -8.15 11.36 13.57
CA ASN A 35 -9.18 11.89 14.44
C ASN A 35 -10.54 11.75 13.74
N LEU A 36 -11.51 11.14 14.42
CA LEU A 36 -12.90 11.07 13.97
C LEU A 36 -13.79 11.67 15.07
N ASN A 37 -14.39 12.83 14.79
CA ASN A 37 -15.28 13.54 15.73
C ASN A 37 -14.64 13.78 17.11
N GLY A 38 -13.33 14.03 17.16
CA GLY A 38 -12.58 14.22 18.40
C GLY A 38 -11.99 12.96 19.01
N GLU A 39 -12.34 11.77 18.51
CA GLU A 39 -11.76 10.48 18.93
C GLU A 39 -10.51 10.14 18.13
N GLU A 40 -9.42 9.76 18.81
CA GLU A 40 -8.21 9.28 18.15
C GLU A 40 -8.32 7.78 17.86
N LEU A 41 -8.16 7.41 16.60
CA LEU A 41 -8.15 6.03 16.13
C LEU A 41 -6.82 5.70 15.48
N VAL A 42 -6.34 4.47 15.70
CA VAL A 42 -4.98 4.06 15.33
C VAL A 42 -4.99 2.74 14.58
N LEU A 43 -4.34 2.74 13.41
CA LEU A 43 -3.89 1.55 12.71
C LEU A 43 -2.38 1.41 12.92
N ASP A 44 -1.92 0.31 13.52
CA ASP A 44 -0.53 0.13 13.94
C ASP A 44 -0.13 -1.32 13.65
N THR A 45 0.90 -1.53 12.84
CA THR A 45 1.40 -2.88 12.51
C THR A 45 2.11 -3.55 13.71
N GLY A 46 2.29 -2.84 14.81
CA GLY A 46 2.86 -3.30 16.08
C GLY A 46 4.18 -2.62 16.43
N ASP A 47 4.47 -2.50 17.74
CA ASP A 47 5.63 -1.77 18.28
C ASP A 47 5.78 -0.34 17.72
N ASP A 48 4.65 0.39 17.64
CA ASP A 48 4.59 1.75 17.08
C ASP A 48 4.97 1.78 15.59
N GLY A 49 4.43 0.82 14.82
CA GLY A 49 4.64 0.66 13.39
C GLY A 49 5.99 0.08 12.98
N LYS A 50 6.69 -0.60 13.91
CA LYS A 50 8.02 -1.19 13.64
C LYS A 50 7.98 -2.67 13.31
N LEU A 51 6.89 -3.36 13.65
CA LEU A 51 6.75 -4.78 13.31
C LEU A 51 6.32 -4.94 11.84
N PRO A 52 6.97 -5.84 11.08
CA PRO A 52 6.49 -6.23 9.76
C PRO A 52 5.16 -6.96 9.86
N VAL A 53 4.26 -6.65 8.94
CA VAL A 53 3.10 -7.48 8.62
C VAL A 53 3.18 -7.95 7.16
N PRO A 54 3.28 -9.26 6.89
CA PRO A 54 3.33 -9.78 5.53
C PRO A 54 1.93 -9.90 4.91
N ARG A 55 1.85 -9.92 3.57
CA ARG A 55 0.61 -10.03 2.76
C ARG A 55 -0.36 -11.14 3.17
N PHE A 56 0.13 -12.22 3.77
CA PHE A 56 -0.67 -13.40 4.11
C PHE A 56 -0.42 -13.87 5.54
N ASP A 57 -0.42 -12.94 6.50
CA ASP A 57 -0.54 -13.31 7.90
C ASP A 57 -1.99 -13.68 8.25
N ASP A 58 -2.17 -14.40 9.37
CA ASP A 58 -3.50 -14.75 9.89
C ASP A 58 -4.34 -13.52 10.25
N SER A 59 -3.69 -12.36 10.45
CA SER A 59 -4.32 -11.13 10.93
C SER A 59 -4.19 -9.93 10.00
N TRP A 60 -3.46 -10.02 8.89
CA TRP A 60 -3.23 -8.88 7.98
C TRP A 60 -3.35 -9.27 6.51
N ASP A 61 -3.90 -8.35 5.71
CA ASP A 61 -3.81 -8.36 4.25
C ASP A 61 -2.99 -7.15 3.80
N VAL A 62 -2.00 -7.37 2.94
CA VAL A 62 -1.11 -6.32 2.43
C VAL A 62 -0.95 -6.48 0.92
N ASP A 63 -1.46 -5.53 0.15
CA ASP A 63 -1.12 -5.41 -1.27
C ASP A 63 -0.31 -4.15 -1.49
N CYS A 64 0.83 -4.26 -2.19
CA CYS A 64 1.57 -3.08 -2.59
C CYS A 64 2.22 -3.23 -3.97
N SER A 65 2.22 -2.12 -4.71
CA SER A 65 2.81 -2.02 -6.04
C SER A 65 3.53 -0.69 -6.24
N ILE A 66 4.55 -0.69 -7.09
CA ILE A 66 5.30 0.50 -7.52
C ILE A 66 5.25 0.56 -9.05
N VAL A 67 4.30 1.32 -9.60
CA VAL A 67 4.07 1.47 -11.04
C VAL A 67 4.57 2.84 -11.47
N ASN A 68 5.52 2.92 -12.42
CA ASN A 68 6.09 4.20 -12.87
C ASN A 68 6.66 5.09 -11.74
N GLY A 69 7.12 4.48 -10.63
CA GLY A 69 7.59 5.20 -9.46
C GLY A 69 6.48 5.80 -8.58
N GLU A 70 5.23 5.40 -8.81
CA GLU A 70 4.06 5.65 -7.97
C GLU A 70 3.73 4.41 -7.16
N THR A 71 3.37 4.59 -5.89
CA THR A 71 3.04 3.51 -4.97
C THR A 71 1.53 3.34 -4.80
N ASN A 72 1.07 2.09 -4.79
CA ASN A 72 -0.22 1.75 -4.20
C ASN A 72 0.01 0.88 -2.96
N LEU A 73 -0.82 1.08 -1.94
CA LEU A 73 -0.86 0.24 -0.75
C LEU A 73 -2.32 -0.02 -0.38
N GLU A 74 -2.68 -1.28 -0.24
CA GLU A 74 -3.85 -1.72 0.50
C GLU A 74 -3.37 -2.45 1.75
N LEU A 75 -3.82 -2.01 2.92
CA LEU A 75 -3.43 -2.56 4.21
C LEU A 75 -4.68 -2.78 5.07
N VAL A 76 -4.91 -4.02 5.48
CA VAL A 76 -6.12 -4.41 6.23
C VAL A 76 -5.76 -5.23 7.45
N ASP A 77 -6.08 -4.72 8.64
CA ASP A 77 -6.07 -5.49 9.89
C ASP A 77 -7.35 -6.35 9.95
N ARG A 78 -7.19 -7.66 9.72
CA ARG A 78 -8.24 -8.68 9.79
C ARG A 78 -8.26 -9.42 11.12
N SER A 79 -7.58 -8.92 12.16
CA SER A 79 -7.64 -9.53 13.49
C SER A 79 -9.08 -9.70 13.95
N LYS A 80 -9.38 -10.86 14.55
CA LYS A 80 -10.75 -11.26 14.86
C LYS A 80 -11.45 -10.24 15.76
N GLY A 81 -12.59 -9.73 15.30
CA GLY A 81 -13.44 -8.81 16.06
C GLY A 81 -12.99 -7.35 16.02
N ARG A 82 -12.14 -6.99 15.05
CA ARG A 82 -11.72 -5.60 14.85
C ARG A 82 -12.91 -4.68 14.57
N LYS A 83 -12.86 -3.51 15.21
CA LYS A 83 -13.74 -2.34 15.05
C LYS A 83 -12.85 -1.10 15.04
N GLY A 84 -13.37 0.03 14.57
CA GLY A 84 -12.63 1.27 14.42
C GLY A 84 -11.77 1.28 13.15
N PHE A 85 -10.59 1.88 13.20
CA PHE A 85 -9.71 2.05 12.05
C PHE A 85 -8.89 0.77 11.78
N TYR A 86 -9.23 0.05 10.70
CA TYR A 86 -8.59 -1.23 10.35
C TYR A 86 -8.17 -1.33 8.88
N TYR A 87 -8.57 -0.40 8.02
CA TYR A 87 -8.27 -0.45 6.59
C TYR A 87 -7.71 0.87 6.10
N LEU A 88 -6.62 0.78 5.35
CA LEU A 88 -5.96 1.88 4.67
C LEU A 88 -5.72 1.50 3.21
N ASP A 89 -6.26 2.29 2.29
CA ASP A 89 -6.01 2.18 0.86
C ASP A 89 -5.44 3.50 0.33
N LEU A 90 -4.28 3.39 -0.28
CA LEU A 90 -3.49 4.48 -0.81
C LEU A 90 -3.33 4.28 -2.29
N HIS A 91 -3.97 5.18 -3.04
CA HIS A 91 -3.77 5.28 -4.47
C HIS A 91 -3.11 6.62 -4.78
N LEU A 92 -1.89 6.55 -5.29
CA LEU A 92 -1.29 7.66 -6.03
C LEU A 92 -2.02 7.75 -7.39
N LEU A 93 -3.20 8.38 -7.44
CA LEU A 93 -3.85 8.66 -8.73
C LEU A 93 -3.03 9.75 -9.43
N GLY A 94 -2.20 9.34 -10.39
CA GLY A 94 -1.59 10.22 -11.40
C GLY A 94 -0.76 11.34 -10.78
N SER A 95 0.41 11.00 -10.28
CA SER A 95 1.35 11.90 -9.61
C SER A 95 1.54 13.23 -10.35
N GLU A 96 0.89 14.28 -9.85
CA GLU A 96 1.54 15.58 -9.84
C GLU A 96 2.57 15.55 -8.71
N ARG A 97 3.73 14.92 -8.96
CA ARG A 97 4.90 15.14 -8.11
C ARG A 97 5.12 16.65 -8.07
N GLN A 98 5.03 17.26 -6.89
CA GLN A 98 5.21 18.70 -6.73
C GLN A 98 6.70 19.09 -6.64
N ASP A 99 7.58 18.31 -7.28
CA ASP A 99 9.04 18.24 -7.15
C ASP A 99 9.58 17.35 -6.01
N GLY A 100 10.65 16.61 -6.32
CA GLY A 100 11.36 15.74 -5.37
C GLY A 100 10.48 14.63 -4.78
N ASP A 101 10.50 14.51 -3.45
CA ASP A 101 9.73 13.51 -2.70
C ASP A 101 8.27 13.97 -2.44
N ALA A 102 7.86 15.19 -2.80
CA ALA A 102 6.51 15.68 -2.50
C ALA A 102 5.47 15.13 -3.49
N ALA A 103 4.34 14.66 -2.96
CA ALA A 103 3.23 14.12 -3.74
C ALA A 103 1.87 14.48 -3.12
N VAL A 104 0.81 14.34 -3.90
CA VAL A 104 -0.58 14.31 -3.41
C VAL A 104 -1.13 12.93 -3.72
N VAL A 105 -1.69 12.24 -2.72
CA VAL A 105 -2.31 10.92 -2.91
C VAL A 105 -3.82 11.04 -2.75
N ASN A 106 -4.55 10.11 -3.36
CA ASN A 106 -5.91 9.85 -2.96
C ASN A 106 -5.90 8.77 -1.89
N MET A 107 -6.38 9.14 -0.73
CA MET A 107 -6.49 8.33 0.47
C MET A 107 -7.90 7.77 0.55
N ARG A 108 -8.02 6.49 0.88
CA ARG A 108 -9.26 5.83 1.27
C ARG A 108 -9.05 5.08 2.57
N MET A 109 -10.00 5.18 3.48
CA MET A 109 -9.90 4.55 4.81
C MET A 109 -11.26 4.01 5.21
N TYR A 110 -11.30 2.79 5.75
CA TYR A 110 -12.51 2.34 6.46
C TYR A 110 -12.31 2.47 7.97
N VAL A 111 -13.31 3.06 8.60
CA VAL A 111 -13.51 3.02 10.04
C VAL A 111 -14.84 2.35 10.28
N ASP A 112 -14.82 1.21 10.98
CA ASP A 112 -15.98 0.32 11.07
C ASP A 112 -16.51 -0.01 9.67
N ASP A 113 -17.71 0.44 9.29
CA ASP A 113 -18.28 0.17 7.95
C ASP A 113 -18.34 1.43 7.06
N GLU A 114 -17.74 2.54 7.52
CA GLU A 114 -17.77 3.83 6.83
C GLU A 114 -16.49 4.06 6.02
N LEU A 115 -16.65 4.41 4.74
CA LEU A 115 -15.56 4.76 3.84
C LEU A 115 -15.31 6.26 3.87
N PHE A 116 -14.08 6.67 4.13
CA PHE A 116 -13.63 8.05 4.04
C PHE A 116 -12.63 8.20 2.89
N ASP A 117 -12.72 9.28 2.12
CA ASP A 117 -11.77 9.62 1.05
C ASP A 117 -11.25 11.06 1.14
N GLY A 118 -10.06 11.30 0.58
CA GLY A 118 -9.48 12.65 0.53
C GLY A 118 -8.20 12.74 -0.28
N ALA A 119 -7.87 13.95 -0.72
CA ALA A 119 -6.59 14.26 -1.38
C ALA A 119 -5.59 14.74 -0.32
N CYS A 120 -4.57 13.94 -0.03
CA CYS A 120 -3.67 14.14 1.10
C CYS A 120 -2.23 14.44 0.64
N PRO A 121 -1.60 15.52 1.14
CA PRO A 121 -0.18 15.77 0.92
C PRO A 121 0.69 14.67 1.54
N ALA A 122 1.67 14.20 0.77
CA ALA A 122 2.57 13.12 1.15
C ALA A 122 4.02 13.47 0.83
N THR A 123 4.94 12.88 1.59
CA THR A 123 6.35 12.74 1.23
C THR A 123 6.60 11.28 0.88
N LEU A 124 7.01 11.01 -0.35
CA LEU A 124 7.22 9.69 -0.94
C LEU A 124 8.69 9.53 -1.32
N ARG A 125 9.34 8.54 -0.72
CA ARG A 125 10.69 8.10 -1.04
C ARG A 125 10.63 6.69 -1.59
N THR A 126 10.48 6.59 -2.91
CA THR A 126 10.79 5.36 -3.63
C THR A 126 12.30 5.30 -3.80
N SER A 127 12.96 4.23 -3.34
CA SER A 127 14.31 3.96 -3.83
C SER A 127 14.24 3.77 -5.35
N GLN A 128 15.33 4.04 -6.06
CA GLN A 128 15.38 4.21 -7.52
C GLN A 128 14.56 3.15 -8.27
N GLN A 129 14.02 3.53 -9.43
CA GLN A 129 13.23 2.67 -10.32
C GLN A 129 13.83 1.26 -10.41
N GLY A 130 13.08 0.24 -9.96
CA GLY A 130 13.54 -1.15 -9.87
C GLY A 130 13.81 -1.66 -8.45
N SER A 131 13.69 -0.83 -7.41
CA SER A 131 13.58 -1.35 -6.04
C SER A 131 12.15 -1.82 -5.75
N HIS A 132 12.05 -2.86 -4.92
CA HIS A 132 10.77 -3.33 -4.39
C HIS A 132 10.39 -2.65 -3.08
N GLU A 133 11.02 -1.51 -2.77
CA GLU A 133 10.88 -0.83 -1.48
C GLU A 133 10.42 0.62 -1.65
N CYS A 134 9.56 1.06 -0.74
CA CYS A 134 9.07 2.41 -0.72
C CYS A 134 8.89 2.88 0.73
N THR A 135 9.13 4.15 0.99
CA THR A 135 8.73 4.79 2.25
C THR A 135 7.84 5.96 1.93
N PHE A 136 6.73 6.10 2.66
CA PHE A 136 5.91 7.29 2.57
C PHE A 136 5.50 7.80 3.94
N ALA A 137 5.33 9.10 4.02
CA ALA A 137 4.81 9.78 5.19
C ALA A 137 3.76 10.81 4.77
N PHE A 138 2.74 10.97 5.60
CA PHE A 138 1.64 11.90 5.40
C PHE A 138 1.70 13.03 6.42
N ALA A 139 1.48 14.25 5.94
CA ALA A 139 1.11 15.38 6.77
C ALA A 139 -0.42 15.49 6.80
N GLY A 140 -0.99 15.82 7.96
CA GLY A 140 -2.41 15.62 8.19
C GLY A 140 -3.33 16.31 7.17
N CYS A 141 -4.41 15.62 6.82
CA CYS A 141 -5.38 16.01 5.79
C CYS A 141 -6.80 15.72 6.27
N ASP A 142 -7.74 16.55 5.83
CA ASP A 142 -9.16 16.33 6.09
C ASP A 142 -9.70 15.29 5.10
N LEU A 143 -10.52 14.39 5.63
CA LEU A 143 -11.18 13.33 4.89
C LEU A 143 -12.68 13.59 4.90
N ARG A 144 -13.36 13.12 3.86
CA ARG A 144 -14.81 13.21 3.73
C ARG A 144 -15.40 11.80 3.72
N LEU A 145 -16.58 11.66 4.30
CA LEU A 145 -17.38 10.45 4.14
C LEU A 145 -17.75 10.27 2.66
N PHE A 146 -17.41 9.12 2.09
CA PHE A 146 -17.68 8.78 0.71
C PHE A 146 -19.17 8.55 0.50
N ASP A 147 -19.76 9.21 -0.52
CA ASP A 147 -21.18 9.11 -0.89
C ASP A 147 -22.20 9.46 0.22
N GLY A 148 -21.74 10.09 1.30
CA GLY A 148 -22.55 10.45 2.47
C GLY A 148 -22.86 11.95 2.59
N ALA A 149 -23.92 12.28 3.32
CA ALA A 149 -24.13 13.66 3.77
C ALA A 149 -23.03 14.04 4.77
N GLN A 150 -22.36 15.16 4.52
CA GLN A 150 -21.25 15.70 5.32
C GLN A 150 -21.68 16.33 6.65
N ASP A 151 -22.91 16.12 7.14
CA ASP A 151 -23.45 16.92 8.24
C ASP A 151 -22.90 16.52 9.61
N GLY A 152 -21.72 17.06 9.92
CA GLY A 152 -21.12 17.08 11.25
C GLY A 152 -19.98 16.09 11.47
N THR A 153 -19.71 15.17 10.54
CA THR A 153 -18.57 14.25 10.64
C THR A 153 -17.26 14.94 10.30
N GLN A 154 -16.41 15.12 11.32
CA GLN A 154 -15.05 15.62 11.18
C GLN A 154 -14.08 14.44 11.18
N ALA A 155 -13.58 14.07 10.01
CA ALA A 155 -12.55 13.04 9.86
C ALA A 155 -11.24 13.68 9.38
N ARG A 156 -10.15 13.44 10.10
CA ARG A 156 -8.83 13.98 9.77
C ARG A 156 -7.78 12.91 9.97
N LEU A 157 -7.03 12.56 8.92
CA LEU A 157 -5.79 11.82 9.10
C LEU A 157 -4.79 12.80 9.70
N GLU A 158 -4.24 12.52 10.87
CA GLU A 158 -3.30 13.42 11.54
C GLU A 158 -1.86 13.16 11.07
N ARG A 159 -1.51 11.88 10.98
CA ARG A 159 -0.21 11.41 10.49
C ARG A 159 -0.30 9.96 10.08
N ALA A 160 0.49 9.61 9.07
CA ALA A 160 0.76 8.23 8.72
C ALA A 160 2.19 8.09 8.22
N SER A 161 2.84 6.98 8.55
CA SER A 161 4.18 6.67 8.06
C SER A 161 4.27 5.18 7.85
N PHE A 162 4.66 4.78 6.64
CA PHE A 162 4.90 3.38 6.35
C PHE A 162 6.16 3.18 5.52
N HIS A 163 6.81 2.07 5.82
CA HIS A 163 7.82 1.46 4.97
C HIS A 163 7.21 0.21 4.36
N LEU A 164 7.39 0.06 3.05
CA LEU A 164 6.91 -1.08 2.28
C LEU A 164 8.11 -1.80 1.69
N LYS A 165 8.05 -3.13 1.71
CA LYS A 165 9.05 -3.99 1.11
C LYS A 165 8.41 -5.01 0.20
N TRP A 166 9.19 -5.46 -0.77
CA TRP A 166 8.80 -6.51 -1.70
C TRP A 166 7.50 -6.18 -2.44
N CYS A 167 7.29 -4.90 -2.77
CA CYS A 167 6.18 -4.48 -3.61
C CYS A 167 6.36 -4.95 -5.04
N PHE A 168 5.25 -5.19 -5.70
CA PHE A 168 5.22 -5.57 -7.11
C PHE A 168 5.66 -4.38 -8.01
N VAL A 169 6.51 -4.60 -9.01
CA VAL A 169 7.07 -3.53 -9.89
C VAL A 169 6.92 -3.89 -11.39
N PRO A 170 5.77 -3.61 -12.05
CA PRO A 170 5.35 -4.12 -13.37
C PRO A 170 6.41 -4.17 -14.48
#